data_AF-A0A2N3Y9F9-F1
#
_entry.id   AF-A0A2N3Y9F9-F1
#
_cell.length_a   1.000
_cell.length_b   1.000
_cell.length_c   1.000
_cell.angle_alpha   90.00
_cell.angle_beta   90.00
_cell.angle_gamma   90.00
#
_symmetry.space_group_name_H-M   'P 1'
#
loop_
_entity.id
_entity.type
_entity.pdbx_description
1 polymer ?
#
loop_
_entity_poly.entity_id
_entity_poly.type
_entity_poly.pdbx_seq_one_letter_code
_entity_poly.pdbx_strand_id
1 'polypeptide(L)'
;MESPSRARSVLGRRSVLRLFAAVPAAAALTAACSSALDEPDPLLALAAAAKSDAQLAMAIAQSHSELADTANEIATVRSAHANAMQREIDRLAPRDPKDPPSVPEPAPKQAPGSANAAAKALRDALTGAQDAAAKLVPGLPPYRAGLAGSVSASCASLREVLG
;
A
#
# COMPACT_ATOMS: atom_id res chain seq x y z
N MET A 1 -63.47 -4.45 6.74
CA MET A 1 -62.84 -4.82 5.45
C MET A 1 -62.15 -3.56 4.94
N GLU A 2 -60.96 -3.70 4.36
CA GLU A 2 -60.00 -2.65 3.93
C GLU A 2 -58.95 -2.17 4.95
N SER A 3 -57.72 -2.65 4.71
CA SER A 3 -56.46 -2.01 5.09
C SER A 3 -55.97 -1.14 3.94
N PRO A 4 -55.42 0.06 4.21
CA PRO A 4 -54.50 0.71 3.29
C PRO A 4 -53.04 0.45 3.71
N SER A 5 -52.45 -0.49 2.99
CA SER A 5 -51.10 -0.46 2.39
C SER A 5 -50.03 0.47 3.00
N ARG A 6 -49.01 -0.17 3.62
CA ARG A 6 -47.69 0.46 3.86
C ARG A 6 -47.04 0.79 2.52
N ALA A 7 -47.01 2.06 2.14
CA ALA A 7 -46.14 2.55 1.08
C ALA A 7 -44.68 2.44 1.57
N ARG A 8 -44.00 1.35 1.17
CA ARG A 8 -42.53 1.26 1.25
C ARG A 8 -41.97 2.33 0.33
N SER A 9 -41.36 3.37 0.90
CA SER A 9 -40.52 4.30 0.15
C SER A 9 -39.33 3.55 -0.41
N VAL A 10 -39.44 3.10 -1.66
CA VAL A 10 -38.32 2.58 -2.46
C VAL A 10 -37.50 3.79 -2.93
N LEU A 11 -36.85 4.47 -1.98
CA LEU A 11 -35.80 5.43 -2.29
C LEU A 11 -34.54 4.62 -2.59
N GLY A 12 -34.39 4.27 -3.86
CA GLY A 12 -33.26 3.50 -4.35
C GLY A 12 -31.94 4.21 -4.10
N ARG A 13 -31.02 3.52 -3.42
CA ARG A 13 -29.57 3.84 -3.32
C ARG A 13 -28.86 4.12 -4.66
N ARG A 14 -29.56 3.97 -5.79
CA ARG A 14 -29.06 4.00 -7.17
C ARG A 14 -29.30 5.34 -7.88
N SER A 15 -30.02 6.27 -7.25
CA SER A 15 -30.33 7.59 -7.84
C SER A 15 -29.38 8.72 -7.44
N VAL A 16 -28.33 8.45 -6.64
CA VAL A 16 -27.38 9.49 -6.18
C VAL A 16 -26.13 9.60 -7.09
N LEU A 17 -25.97 8.72 -8.09
CA LEU A 17 -24.78 8.67 -8.96
C LEU A 17 -25.03 9.15 -10.40
N ARG A 18 -25.99 10.05 -10.64
CA ARG A 18 -26.30 10.52 -12.01
C ARG A 18 -26.45 12.03 -12.17
N LEU A 19 -25.69 12.83 -11.43
CA LEU A 19 -25.46 14.22 -11.80
C LEU A 19 -23.98 14.54 -11.62
N PHE A 20 -23.21 14.48 -12.71
CA PHE A 20 -22.25 15.50 -13.14
C PHE A 20 -21.82 15.13 -14.57
N ALA A 21 -22.56 15.66 -15.54
CA ALA A 21 -22.27 15.54 -16.96
C ALA A 21 -21.26 16.61 -17.39
N ALA A 22 -20.22 16.15 -18.08
CA ALA A 22 -19.45 16.78 -19.15
C ALA A 22 -19.14 18.31 -19.09
N VAL A 23 -17.87 18.63 -18.85
CA VAL A 23 -17.22 19.84 -19.36
C VAL A 23 -16.02 19.41 -20.22
N PRO A 24 -15.98 19.72 -21.53
CA PRO A 24 -14.77 19.57 -22.32
C PRO A 24 -13.97 20.88 -22.24
N ALA A 25 -12.86 20.88 -21.52
CA ALA A 25 -11.86 21.95 -21.61
C ALA A 25 -10.56 21.33 -22.12
N ALA A 26 -10.32 21.55 -23.41
CA ALA A 26 -9.01 21.39 -24.03
C ALA A 26 -8.05 22.50 -23.57
N ALA A 27 -6.74 22.24 -23.70
CA ALA A 27 -5.58 23.07 -23.34
C ALA A 27 -5.15 22.98 -21.86
N ALA A 28 -3.90 22.65 -21.49
CA ALA A 28 -2.64 22.74 -22.21
C ALA A 28 -1.74 21.52 -21.92
N LEU A 29 -1.30 20.85 -22.98
CA LEU A 29 -0.07 20.05 -22.98
C LEU A 29 1.07 21.03 -23.29
N THR A 30 1.85 21.42 -22.29
CA THR A 30 3.30 21.77 -22.34
C THR A 30 3.70 22.58 -21.10
N ALA A 31 4.86 22.24 -20.53
CA ALA A 31 5.51 22.73 -19.30
C ALA A 31 5.08 21.97 -18.03
N ALA A 32 5.91 21.16 -17.37
CA ALA A 32 7.35 21.27 -17.20
C ALA A 32 8.05 19.91 -17.33
N CYS A 33 8.77 19.72 -18.43
CA CYS A 33 9.96 18.88 -18.40
C CYS A 33 11.08 19.69 -17.73
N SER A 34 11.81 19.02 -16.83
CA SER A 34 13.07 19.39 -16.17
C SER A 34 13.08 20.56 -15.18
N SER A 35 12.94 20.24 -13.89
CA SER A 35 13.93 20.58 -12.84
C SER A 35 13.60 19.84 -11.53
N ALA A 36 13.87 18.55 -11.46
CA ALA A 36 13.90 17.80 -10.20
C ALA A 36 15.15 16.92 -10.18
N LEU A 37 16.30 17.58 -10.22
CA LEU A 37 17.53 17.05 -9.62
C LEU A 37 17.46 17.66 -8.20
N ASP A 38 17.03 16.96 -7.15
CA ASP A 38 17.77 15.90 -6.48
C ASP A 38 16.92 15.15 -5.42
N GLU A 39 15.59 15.28 -5.42
CA GLU A 39 14.77 14.65 -4.37
C GLU A 39 14.48 13.17 -4.70
N PRO A 40 14.82 12.22 -3.80
CA PRO A 40 14.53 10.82 -4.01
C PRO A 40 13.06 10.57 -4.29
N ASP A 41 12.75 9.60 -5.16
CA ASP A 41 11.38 9.22 -5.46
C ASP A 41 10.58 8.93 -4.16
N PRO A 42 9.39 9.52 -3.96
CA PRO A 42 8.67 9.42 -2.68
C PRO A 42 8.16 8.00 -2.36
N LEU A 43 8.06 7.10 -3.34
CA LEU A 43 7.72 5.69 -3.09
C LEU A 43 8.94 4.86 -2.66
N LEU A 44 10.17 5.37 -2.83
CA LEU A 44 11.40 4.65 -2.49
C LEU A 44 11.41 4.20 -1.02
N ALA A 45 11.10 5.13 -0.11
CA ALA A 45 11.06 4.84 1.32
C ALA A 45 9.98 3.81 1.67
N LEU A 46 8.80 3.90 1.04
CA LEU A 46 7.71 2.96 1.26
C LEU A 46 8.03 1.55 0.73
N ALA A 47 8.72 1.47 -0.41
CA ALA A 47 9.18 0.22 -0.99
C ALA A 47 10.28 -0.44 -0.15
N ALA A 48 11.25 0.34 0.34
CA ALA A 48 12.29 -0.15 1.23
C ALA A 48 11.70 -0.66 2.56
N ALA A 49 10.75 0.07 3.14
CA ALA A 49 10.00 -0.38 4.31
C ALA A 49 9.27 -1.70 4.03
N ALA A 50 8.60 -1.84 2.89
CA ALA A 50 7.91 -3.08 2.53
C ALA A 50 8.84 -4.30 2.43
N LYS A 51 10.04 -4.15 1.84
CA LYS A 51 11.04 -5.23 1.85
C LYS A 51 11.52 -5.55 3.27
N SER A 52 11.74 -4.52 4.08
CA SER A 52 12.18 -4.63 5.47
C SER A 52 11.14 -5.33 6.34
N ASP A 53 9.86 -5.08 6.12
CA ASP A 53 8.73 -5.73 6.79
C ASP A 53 8.62 -7.19 6.35
N ALA A 54 8.78 -7.47 5.05
CA ALA A 54 8.76 -8.82 4.52
C ALA A 54 9.86 -9.69 5.14
N GLN A 55 11.09 -9.17 5.23
CA GLN A 55 12.19 -9.89 5.88
C GLN A 55 11.96 -10.08 7.38
N LEU A 56 11.38 -9.11 8.09
CA LEU A 56 10.99 -9.28 9.50
C LEU A 56 9.98 -10.42 9.64
N ALA A 57 8.96 -10.44 8.79
CA ALA A 57 7.92 -11.46 8.82
C ALA A 57 8.47 -12.85 8.47
N MET A 58 9.39 -12.96 7.50
CA MET A 58 10.09 -14.23 7.21
C MET A 58 10.92 -14.70 8.41
N ALA A 59 11.67 -13.81 9.06
CA ALA A 59 12.46 -14.18 10.24
C ALA A 59 11.57 -14.67 11.38
N ILE A 60 10.43 -14.01 11.60
CA ILE A 60 9.44 -14.42 12.60
C ILE A 60 8.84 -15.77 12.25
N ALA A 61 8.47 -16.01 10.99
CA ALA A 61 7.90 -17.27 10.56
C ALA A 61 8.83 -18.47 10.77
N GLN A 62 10.14 -18.24 10.63
CA GLN A 62 11.17 -19.26 10.87
C GLN A 62 11.44 -19.51 12.36
N SER A 63 11.20 -18.51 13.22
CA SER A 63 11.60 -18.55 14.63
C SER A 63 10.45 -18.88 15.60
N HIS A 64 9.20 -18.62 15.19
CA HIS A 64 7.99 -18.78 16.01
C HIS A 64 6.95 -19.57 15.23
N SER A 65 6.87 -20.89 15.47
CA SER A 65 6.00 -21.80 14.69
C SER A 65 4.52 -21.47 14.83
N GLU A 66 4.10 -20.92 15.97
CA GLU A 66 2.74 -20.47 16.25
C GLU A 66 2.33 -19.22 15.44
N LEU A 67 3.29 -18.48 14.89
CA LEU A 67 3.05 -17.32 14.02
C LEU A 67 3.37 -17.62 12.56
N ALA A 68 3.87 -18.81 12.23
CA ALA A 68 4.50 -19.10 10.94
C ALA A 68 3.60 -18.82 9.75
N ASP A 69 2.36 -19.31 9.77
CA ASP A 69 1.43 -19.15 8.65
C ASP A 69 1.07 -17.68 8.43
N THR A 70 0.63 -16.98 9.48
CA THR A 70 0.29 -15.55 9.40
C THR A 70 1.49 -14.69 9.01
N ALA A 71 2.68 -14.98 9.55
CA ALA A 71 3.89 -14.23 9.22
C ALA A 71 4.36 -14.50 7.78
N ASN A 72 4.22 -15.72 7.26
CA ASN A 72 4.49 -16.02 5.85
C ASN A 72 3.52 -15.31 4.90
N GLU A 73 2.25 -15.21 5.26
CA GLU A 73 1.27 -14.45 4.48
C GLU A 73 1.63 -12.95 4.45
N ILE A 74 1.98 -12.37 5.60
CA ILE A 74 2.46 -10.98 5.68
C ILE A 74 3.72 -10.80 4.82
N ALA A 75 4.69 -11.72 4.91
CA ALA A 75 5.91 -11.66 4.10
C ALA A 75 5.60 -11.64 2.60
N THR A 76 4.66 -12.49 2.17
CA THR A 76 4.23 -12.58 0.75
C THR A 76 3.60 -11.27 0.29
N VAL A 77 2.64 -10.74 1.05
CA VAL A 77 1.93 -9.51 0.70
C VAL A 77 2.87 -8.30 0.72
N ARG A 78 3.73 -8.17 1.73
CA ARG A 78 4.69 -7.05 1.81
C ARG A 78 5.75 -7.13 0.71
N SER A 79 6.18 -8.32 0.30
CA SER A 79 7.03 -8.50 -0.88
C SER A 79 6.32 -8.06 -2.17
N ALA A 80 5.04 -8.39 -2.33
CA ALA A 80 4.25 -7.97 -3.48
C ALA A 80 4.10 -6.43 -3.55
N HIS A 81 3.88 -5.77 -2.40
CA HIS A 81 3.86 -4.30 -2.32
C HIS A 81 5.20 -3.69 -2.73
N ALA A 82 6.32 -4.19 -2.20
CA ALA A 82 7.66 -3.74 -2.56
C ALA A 82 7.89 -3.83 -4.08
N ASN A 83 7.54 -4.97 -4.67
CA ASN A 83 7.68 -5.21 -6.11
C ASN A 83 6.78 -4.28 -6.94
N ALA A 84 5.55 -4.01 -6.50
CA ALA A 84 4.66 -3.09 -7.19
C ALA A 84 5.20 -1.65 -7.19
N MET A 85 5.72 -1.19 -6.06
CA MET A 85 6.33 0.13 -5.94
C MET A 85 7.64 0.22 -6.73
N GLN A 86 8.51 -0.78 -6.66
CA GLN A 86 9.73 -0.86 -7.48
C GLN A 86 9.41 -0.73 -8.98
N ARG A 87 8.41 -1.45 -9.48
CA ARG A 87 7.99 -1.36 -10.88
C ARG A 87 7.51 0.06 -11.24
N GLU A 88 6.80 0.72 -10.35
CA GLU A 88 6.32 2.08 -10.59
C GLU A 88 7.46 3.12 -10.57
N ILE A 89 8.44 2.94 -9.68
CA ILE A 89 9.67 3.75 -9.65
C ILE A 89 10.44 3.57 -10.96
N ASP A 90 10.69 2.33 -11.37
CA ASP A 90 11.43 2.03 -12.60
C ASP A 90 10.66 2.45 -13.87
N ARG A 91 9.32 2.53 -13.82
CA ARG A 91 8.52 3.04 -14.93
C ARG A 91 8.75 4.54 -15.18
N LEU A 92 8.93 5.31 -14.11
CA LEU A 92 9.14 6.76 -14.19
C LEU A 92 10.62 7.13 -14.37
N ALA A 93 11.52 6.29 -13.84
CA ALA A 93 12.96 6.40 -14.02
C ALA A 93 13.53 5.06 -14.52
N PRO A 94 13.42 4.77 -15.83
CA PRO A 94 13.97 3.53 -16.40
C PRO A 94 15.47 3.41 -16.11
N ARG A 95 15.89 2.22 -15.70
CA ARG A 95 17.30 1.87 -15.42
C ARG A 95 17.84 0.94 -16.51
N ASP A 96 19.17 0.84 -16.62
CA ASP A 96 19.77 -0.28 -17.35
C ASP A 96 19.41 -1.59 -16.62
N PRO A 97 18.92 -2.64 -17.31
CA PRO A 97 18.64 -3.93 -16.68
C PRO A 97 19.84 -4.56 -15.95
N LYS A 98 21.07 -4.13 -16.26
CA LYS A 98 22.30 -4.57 -15.57
C LYS A 98 22.55 -3.85 -14.26
N ASP A 99 21.88 -2.73 -14.02
CA ASP A 99 22.02 -1.96 -12.78
C ASP A 99 21.25 -2.61 -11.62
N PRO A 100 21.75 -2.48 -10.38
CA PRO A 100 21.02 -2.93 -9.20
C PRO A 100 19.65 -2.25 -9.09
N PRO A 101 18.64 -2.93 -8.52
CA PRO A 101 17.28 -2.40 -8.37
C PRO A 101 17.25 -1.03 -7.68
N SER A 102 16.36 -0.11 -8.10
CA SER A 102 16.23 1.22 -7.49
C SER A 102 16.02 1.14 -5.98
N VAL A 103 15.26 0.14 -5.52
CA VAL A 103 15.04 -0.14 -4.11
C VAL A 103 16.04 -1.25 -3.70
N PRO A 104 17.03 -0.95 -2.85
CA PRO A 104 18.00 -1.95 -2.42
C PRO A 104 17.33 -3.05 -1.58
N GLU A 105 17.99 -4.21 -1.49
CA GLU A 105 17.58 -5.25 -0.56
C GLU A 105 17.91 -4.84 0.88
N PRO A 106 17.01 -5.09 1.86
CA PRO A 106 17.32 -4.86 3.27
C PRO A 106 18.37 -5.84 3.78
N ALA A 107 19.10 -5.41 4.80
CA ALA A 107 19.93 -6.31 5.59
C ALA A 107 19.04 -7.36 6.32
N PRO A 108 19.52 -8.61 6.48
CA PRO A 108 18.79 -9.64 7.20
C PRO A 108 18.35 -9.19 8.59
N LYS A 109 17.11 -9.54 8.97
CA LYS A 109 16.56 -9.25 10.30
C LYS A 109 16.52 -10.48 11.18
N GLN A 110 16.70 -10.26 12.47
CA GLN A 110 16.45 -11.26 13.50
C GLN A 110 15.02 -11.13 14.02
N ALA A 111 14.38 -12.26 14.31
CA ALA A 111 13.09 -12.25 14.97
C ALA A 111 13.24 -11.78 16.43
N PRO A 112 12.24 -11.06 16.99
CA PRO A 112 12.18 -10.82 18.42
C PRO A 112 12.19 -12.12 19.23
N GLY A 113 12.74 -12.08 20.44
CA GLY A 113 13.00 -13.29 21.25
C GLY A 113 11.77 -14.00 21.81
N SER A 114 10.57 -13.43 21.69
CA SER A 114 9.32 -14.06 22.13
C SER A 114 8.20 -13.84 21.12
N ALA A 115 7.25 -14.76 21.07
CA ALA A 115 6.10 -14.70 20.17
C ALA A 115 5.27 -13.42 20.34
N ASN A 116 5.04 -12.99 21.58
CA ASN A 116 4.32 -11.74 21.85
C ASN A 116 5.09 -10.52 21.34
N ALA A 117 6.41 -10.48 21.52
CA ALA A 117 7.25 -9.41 20.97
C ALA A 117 7.28 -9.44 19.43
N ALA A 118 7.27 -10.64 18.82
CA ALA A 118 7.21 -10.85 17.38
C ALA A 118 5.87 -10.36 16.79
N ALA A 119 4.75 -10.76 17.36
CA ALA A 119 3.42 -10.30 16.96
C ALA A 119 3.30 -8.76 17.12
N LYS A 120 3.83 -8.21 18.21
CA LYS A 120 3.90 -6.74 18.39
C LYS A 120 4.74 -6.08 17.30
N ALA A 121 5.91 -6.60 16.98
CA ALA A 121 6.77 -6.04 15.93
C ALA A 121 6.07 -6.03 14.56
N LEU A 122 5.31 -7.09 14.22
CA LEU A 122 4.49 -7.12 13.00
C LEU A 122 3.37 -6.08 13.02
N ARG A 123 2.63 -5.97 14.14
CA ARG A 123 1.56 -4.96 14.28
C ARG A 123 2.11 -3.54 14.17
N ASP A 124 3.24 -3.25 14.82
CA ASP A 124 3.89 -1.93 14.76
C ASP A 124 4.37 -1.61 13.34
N ALA A 125 5.02 -2.57 12.66
CA ALA A 125 5.47 -2.42 11.28
C ALA A 125 4.32 -2.13 10.31
N LEU A 126 3.24 -2.90 10.41
CA LEU A 126 2.05 -2.70 9.56
C LEU A 126 1.36 -1.37 9.85
N THR A 127 1.29 -0.94 11.11
CA THR A 127 0.73 0.37 11.49
C THR A 127 1.57 1.50 10.91
N GLY A 128 2.89 1.45 11.08
CA GLY A 128 3.80 2.44 10.50
C GLY A 128 3.71 2.49 8.97
N ALA A 129 3.61 1.33 8.31
CA ALA A 129 3.45 1.25 6.86
C ALA A 129 2.10 1.82 6.38
N GLN A 130 1.02 1.53 7.11
CA GLN A 130 -0.32 2.08 6.83
C GLN A 130 -0.30 3.61 6.87
N ASP A 131 0.24 4.18 7.96
CA ASP A 131 0.28 5.63 8.18
C ASP A 131 1.19 6.34 7.18
N ALA A 132 2.39 5.78 6.93
CA ALA A 132 3.32 6.32 5.95
C ALA A 132 2.72 6.34 4.54
N ALA A 133 2.07 5.25 4.13
CA ALA A 133 1.41 5.17 2.82
C ALA A 133 0.25 6.17 2.72
N ALA A 134 -0.61 6.25 3.73
CA ALA A 134 -1.74 7.19 3.75
C ALA A 134 -1.28 8.65 3.67
N LYS A 135 -0.21 9.00 4.39
CA LYS A 135 0.36 10.35 4.40
C LYS A 135 0.88 10.81 3.04
N LEU A 136 1.35 9.88 2.20
CA LEU A 136 1.86 10.21 0.87
C LEU A 136 0.74 10.50 -0.14
N VAL A 137 -0.44 9.91 0.03
CA VAL A 137 -1.54 9.97 -0.96
C VAL A 137 -1.84 11.38 -1.48
N PRO A 138 -1.99 12.43 -0.65
CA PRO A 138 -2.35 13.77 -1.12
C PRO A 138 -1.30 14.43 -2.03
N GLY A 139 -0.04 14.01 -1.93
CA GLY A 139 1.08 14.57 -2.69
C GLY A 139 1.44 13.79 -3.96
N LEU A 140 0.75 12.67 -4.25
CA LEU A 140 1.11 11.78 -5.35
C LEU A 140 0.20 11.99 -6.58
N PRO A 141 0.71 11.76 -7.81
CA PRO A 141 -0.11 11.65 -9.00
C PRO A 141 -1.18 10.54 -8.85
N PRO A 142 -2.34 10.63 -9.52
CA PRO A 142 -3.50 9.76 -9.24
C PRO A 142 -3.21 8.25 -9.21
N TYR A 143 -2.43 7.73 -10.16
CA TYR A 143 -2.07 6.31 -10.19
C TYR A 143 -1.24 5.90 -8.96
N ARG A 144 -0.22 6.71 -8.61
CA ARG A 144 0.65 6.46 -7.45
C ARG A 144 -0.08 6.67 -6.13
N ALA A 145 -1.02 7.62 -6.07
CA ALA A 145 -1.92 7.81 -4.96
C ALA A 145 -2.81 6.58 -4.74
N GLY A 146 -3.36 6.00 -5.82
CA GLY A 146 -4.10 4.74 -5.76
C GLY A 146 -3.25 3.56 -5.28
N LEU A 147 -2.01 3.45 -5.78
CA LEU A 147 -1.05 2.44 -5.33
C LEU A 147 -0.77 2.58 -3.83
N ALA A 148 -0.37 3.77 -3.36
CA ALA A 148 -0.11 4.01 -1.94
C ALA A 148 -1.36 3.80 -1.06
N GLY A 149 -2.53 4.25 -1.51
CA GLY A 149 -3.80 4.01 -0.83
C GLY A 149 -4.12 2.52 -0.69
N SER A 150 -3.89 1.73 -1.74
CA SER A 150 -4.09 0.27 -1.70
C SER A 150 -3.14 -0.43 -0.72
N VAL A 151 -1.88 0.03 -0.65
CA VAL A 151 -0.89 -0.47 0.32
C VAL A 151 -1.35 -0.14 1.74
N SER A 152 -1.82 1.09 1.98
CA SER A 152 -2.32 1.51 3.29
C SER A 152 -3.50 0.63 3.74
N ALA A 153 -4.49 0.45 2.88
CA ALA A 153 -5.66 -0.38 3.15
C ALA A 153 -5.27 -1.85 3.41
N SER A 154 -4.35 -2.41 2.61
CA SER A 154 -3.88 -3.79 2.79
C SER A 154 -3.14 -3.96 4.13
N CYS A 155 -2.28 -3.02 4.53
CA CYS A 155 -1.63 -3.07 5.84
C CYS A 155 -2.63 -3.03 6.99
N ALA A 156 -3.70 -2.23 6.87
CA ALA A 156 -4.79 -2.25 7.84
C ALA A 156 -5.46 -3.62 7.91
N SER A 157 -5.77 -4.24 6.77
CA SER A 157 -6.37 -5.58 6.72
C SER A 157 -5.46 -6.66 7.30
N LEU A 158 -4.16 -6.62 7.02
CA LEU A 158 -3.19 -7.59 7.57
C LEU A 158 -3.12 -7.54 9.10
N ARG A 159 -3.34 -6.37 9.71
CA ARG A 159 -3.34 -6.23 11.17
C ARG A 159 -4.47 -7.01 11.83
N GLU A 160 -5.63 -7.09 11.19
CA GLU A 160 -6.79 -7.85 11.70
C GLU A 160 -6.51 -9.36 11.72
N VAL A 161 -5.61 -9.84 10.87
CA VAL A 161 -5.23 -11.27 10.83
C VAL A 161 -4.26 -11.65 11.95
N LEU A 162 -3.58 -10.67 12.57
CA LEU A 162 -2.63 -10.91 13.65
C LEU A 162 -3.27 -11.08 15.03
N GLY A 163 -4.55 -10.70 15.20
CA GLY A 163 -5.20 -10.63 16.51
C GLY A 163 -4.83 -9.37 17.30
#